data_AF-A0A2A2M4C9-F1
#
_entry.id   AF-A0A2A2M4C9-F1
#
_cell.length_a   1.000
_cell.length_b   1.000
_cell.length_c   1.000
_cell.angle_alpha   90.00
_cell.angle_beta   90.00
_cell.angle_gamma   90.00
#
_symmetry.space_group_name_H-M   'P 1'
#
loop_
_entity.id
_entity.type
_entity.pdbx_description
1 polymer ?
#
loop_
_entity_poly.entity_id
_entity_poly.type
_entity_poly.pdbx_seq_one_letter_code
_entity_poly.pdbx_strand_id
1 'polypeptide(L)'
;MRWQTDQELQADSLATAKEVASHIEEILDSLATTAHRLLPKAGQPCDEVQLELRIELTRNAFVRSTNLFDHNRLYCTSLYGDFDEPVNARDYTNGQLWLMNGNSVTPGHALLVYRASQQEHGDRGAITTVDGRHLLTALHLIGADNQVKVHVGNHWIGSDGQVHNGKPPVAAIAATHEPH
;
A
#
# COMPACT_ATOMS: atom_id res chain seq x y z
N MET A 1 13.39 36.84 14.39
CA MET A 1 12.06 36.47 13.88
C MET A 1 12.12 35.31 12.87
N ARG A 2 13.06 35.28 11.91
CA ARG A 2 13.15 34.20 10.89
C ARG A 2 13.42 32.77 11.44
N TRP A 3 14.28 32.63 12.45
CA TRP A 3 14.55 31.33 13.10
C TRP A 3 13.32 30.67 13.74
N GLN A 4 12.42 31.50 14.29
CA GLN A 4 11.20 31.00 14.92
C GLN A 4 10.22 30.47 13.86
N THR A 5 10.09 31.17 12.73
CA THR A 5 9.28 30.71 11.58
C THR A 5 9.84 29.43 10.97
N ASP A 6 11.17 29.31 10.85
CA ASP A 6 11.80 28.09 10.32
C ASP A 6 11.59 26.89 11.25
N GLN A 7 11.66 27.09 12.58
CA GLN A 7 11.37 26.05 13.56
C GLN A 7 9.90 25.63 13.58
N GLU A 8 8.97 26.60 13.50
CA GLU A 8 7.53 26.34 13.40
C GLU A 8 7.23 25.52 12.13
N LEU A 9 7.78 25.90 10.98
CA LEU A 9 7.59 25.17 9.72
C LEU A 9 8.15 23.74 9.78
N GLN A 10 9.30 23.53 10.40
CA GLN A 10 9.87 22.20 10.60
C GLN A 10 9.00 21.33 11.53
N ALA A 11 8.51 21.92 12.62
CA ALA A 11 7.64 21.21 13.56
C ALA A 11 6.32 20.80 12.90
N ASP A 12 5.71 21.70 12.12
CA ASP A 12 4.47 21.44 11.39
C ASP A 12 4.65 20.35 10.33
N SER A 13 5.77 20.38 9.59
CA SER A 13 6.10 19.35 8.59
C SER A 13 6.31 17.97 9.23
N LEU A 14 6.96 17.91 10.40
CA LEU A 14 7.13 16.67 11.14
C LEU A 14 5.80 16.15 11.71
N ALA A 15 4.97 17.03 12.25
CA ALA A 15 3.65 16.66 12.76
C ALA A 15 2.77 16.08 11.64
N THR A 16 2.76 16.75 10.49
CA THR A 16 2.11 16.27 9.27
C THR A 16 2.58 14.85 8.90
N ALA A 17 3.90 14.66 8.77
CA ALA A 17 4.44 13.38 8.33
C ALA A 17 4.05 12.24 9.28
N LYS A 18 3.96 12.51 10.59
CA LYS A 18 3.52 11.54 11.60
C LYS A 18 2.04 11.19 11.45
N GLU A 19 1.18 12.17 11.21
CA GLU A 19 -0.26 11.93 11.04
C GLU A 19 -0.58 11.17 9.74
N VAL A 20 0.13 11.49 8.65
CA VAL A 20 0.08 10.68 7.42
C VAL A 20 0.56 9.25 7.70
N ALA A 21 1.70 9.08 8.37
CA ALA A 21 2.22 7.76 8.70
C ALA A 21 1.20 6.94 9.51
N SER A 22 0.56 7.54 10.52
CA SER A 22 -0.50 6.90 11.31
C SER A 22 -1.66 6.41 10.45
N HIS A 23 -2.14 7.22 9.50
CA HIS A 23 -3.23 6.79 8.59
C HIS A 23 -2.80 5.65 7.65
N ILE A 24 -1.54 5.68 7.16
CA ILE A 24 -1.01 4.60 6.34
C ILE A 24 -0.85 3.32 7.17
N GLU A 25 -0.42 3.41 8.42
CA GLU A 25 -0.31 2.29 9.36
C GLU A 25 -1.69 1.65 9.60
N GLU A 26 -2.75 2.43 9.79
CA GLU A 26 -4.12 1.89 9.94
C GLU A 26 -4.58 1.10 8.70
N ILE A 27 -4.27 1.61 7.50
CA ILE A 27 -4.55 0.91 6.24
C ILE A 27 -3.77 -0.41 6.18
N LEU A 28 -2.48 -0.38 6.54
CA LEU A 28 -1.59 -1.55 6.53
C LEU A 28 -2.02 -2.61 7.55
N ASP A 29 -2.38 -2.22 8.76
CA ASP A 29 -2.89 -3.12 9.79
C ASP A 29 -4.18 -3.80 9.35
N SER A 30 -5.05 -3.04 8.69
CA SER A 30 -6.30 -3.54 8.12
C SER A 30 -6.07 -4.59 7.03
N LEU A 31 -5.11 -4.34 6.13
CA LEU A 31 -4.68 -5.28 5.09
C LEU A 31 -4.05 -6.55 5.69
N ALA A 32 -3.11 -6.37 6.61
CA ALA A 32 -2.38 -7.45 7.24
C ALA A 32 -3.31 -8.36 8.04
N THR A 33 -4.17 -7.78 8.87
CA THR A 33 -5.15 -8.50 9.67
C THR A 33 -6.09 -9.33 8.78
N THR A 34 -6.55 -8.77 7.66
CA THR A 34 -7.41 -9.48 6.70
C THR A 34 -6.66 -10.62 6.02
N ALA A 35 -5.41 -10.40 5.59
CA ALA A 35 -4.60 -11.44 4.97
C ALA A 35 -4.33 -12.62 5.93
N HIS A 36 -4.06 -12.33 7.21
CA HIS A 36 -3.83 -13.37 8.22
C HIS A 36 -5.09 -14.19 8.54
N ARG A 37 -6.28 -13.59 8.50
CA ARG A 37 -7.56 -14.34 8.62
C ARG A 37 -7.77 -15.32 7.46
N LEU A 38 -7.34 -14.93 6.26
CA LEU A 38 -7.49 -15.74 5.05
C LEU A 38 -6.36 -16.77 4.87
N LEU A 39 -5.23 -16.63 5.57
CA LEU A 39 -4.09 -17.54 5.49
C LEU A 39 -4.46 -19.03 5.60
N PRO A 40 -5.33 -19.45 6.55
CA PRO A 40 -5.73 -20.86 6.70
C PRO A 40 -6.51 -21.41 5.50
N LYS A 41 -7.01 -20.55 4.60
CA LYS A 41 -7.75 -20.93 3.40
C LYS A 41 -6.84 -21.20 2.20
N ALA A 42 -5.58 -20.80 2.26
CA ALA A 42 -4.65 -21.00 1.14
C ALA A 42 -4.43 -22.50 0.86
N GLY A 43 -4.60 -22.89 -0.41
CA GLY A 43 -4.53 -24.28 -0.88
C GLY A 43 -5.88 -25.02 -0.89
N GLN A 44 -6.97 -24.41 -0.42
CA GLN A 44 -8.32 -24.97 -0.57
C GLN A 44 -8.88 -24.66 -1.97
N PRO A 45 -9.79 -25.48 -2.54
CA PRO A 45 -10.44 -25.20 -3.81
C PRO A 45 -11.17 -23.84 -3.79
N CYS A 46 -11.08 -23.07 -4.89
CA CYS A 46 -11.63 -21.70 -4.90
C CYS A 46 -13.16 -21.67 -4.79
N ASP A 47 -13.85 -22.65 -5.35
CA ASP A 47 -15.30 -22.80 -5.26
C ASP A 47 -15.79 -22.97 -3.81
N GLU A 48 -14.97 -23.55 -2.94
CA GLU A 48 -15.24 -23.71 -1.51
C GLU A 48 -14.99 -22.42 -0.70
N VAL A 49 -14.01 -21.58 -1.09
CA VAL A 49 -13.55 -20.44 -0.27
C VAL A 49 -13.87 -19.06 -0.81
N GLN A 50 -14.32 -18.93 -2.07
CA GLN A 50 -14.59 -17.63 -2.70
C GLN A 50 -15.62 -16.78 -1.94
N LEU A 51 -16.60 -17.42 -1.29
CA LEU A 51 -17.61 -16.71 -0.49
C LEU A 51 -16.96 -16.08 0.74
N GLU A 52 -16.07 -16.79 1.42
CA GLU A 52 -15.35 -16.28 2.59
C GLU A 52 -14.44 -15.10 2.21
N LEU A 53 -13.77 -15.19 1.06
CA LEU A 53 -12.98 -14.08 0.50
C LEU A 53 -13.83 -12.82 0.29
N ARG A 54 -15.05 -12.96 -0.23
CA ARG A 54 -15.99 -11.85 -0.44
C ARG A 54 -16.56 -11.30 0.87
N ILE A 55 -16.80 -12.16 1.87
CA ILE A 55 -17.29 -11.73 3.19
C ILE A 55 -16.27 -10.80 3.86
N GLU A 56 -14.97 -11.05 3.73
CA GLU A 56 -13.93 -10.15 4.29
C GLU A 56 -14.03 -8.72 3.75
N LEU A 57 -14.44 -8.53 2.50
CA LEU A 57 -14.62 -7.20 1.90
C LEU A 57 -15.78 -6.42 2.54
N THR A 58 -16.77 -7.11 3.12
CA THR A 58 -17.90 -6.44 3.80
C THR A 58 -17.52 -5.89 5.18
N ARG A 59 -16.39 -6.35 5.73
CA ARG A 59 -15.89 -6.00 7.07
C ARG A 59 -14.83 -4.91 7.03
N ASN A 60 -14.37 -4.53 5.85
CA ASN A 60 -13.16 -3.74 5.70
C ASN A 60 -13.30 -2.69 4.59
N ALA A 61 -13.35 -1.42 4.98
CA ALA A 61 -13.53 -0.30 4.04
C ALA A 61 -12.29 -0.02 3.17
N PHE A 62 -11.11 -0.52 3.55
CA PHE A 62 -9.87 -0.30 2.80
C PHE A 62 -9.58 -1.43 1.81
N VAL A 63 -9.96 -2.67 2.13
CA VAL A 63 -9.62 -3.82 1.29
C VAL A 63 -10.51 -3.82 0.05
N ARG A 64 -9.89 -3.60 -1.11
CA ARG A 64 -10.53 -3.62 -2.42
C ARG A 64 -10.62 -5.04 -2.99
N SER A 65 -9.64 -5.88 -2.70
CA SER A 65 -9.64 -7.28 -3.10
C SER A 65 -8.84 -8.16 -2.16
N THR A 66 -9.25 -9.42 -2.10
CA THR A 66 -8.61 -10.51 -1.37
C THR A 66 -8.32 -11.63 -2.37
N ASN A 67 -7.14 -12.23 -2.28
CA ASN A 67 -6.72 -13.30 -3.16
C ASN A 67 -5.99 -14.38 -2.36
N LEU A 68 -6.02 -15.61 -2.87
CA LEU A 68 -5.21 -16.72 -2.38
C LEU A 68 -4.23 -17.15 -3.47
N PHE A 69 -3.04 -17.52 -3.05
CA PHE A 69 -2.02 -18.07 -3.94
C PHE A 69 -1.46 -19.38 -3.39
N ASP A 70 -1.06 -20.26 -4.30
CA ASP A 70 -0.40 -21.53 -4.03
C ASP A 70 0.60 -21.83 -5.15
N HIS A 71 1.74 -22.44 -4.84
CA HIS A 71 2.84 -22.65 -5.79
C HIS A 71 3.20 -21.41 -6.63
N ASN A 72 3.20 -20.21 -6.01
CA ASN A 72 3.44 -18.93 -6.68
C ASN A 72 2.43 -18.59 -7.80
N ARG A 73 1.21 -19.13 -7.73
CA ARG A 73 0.08 -18.79 -8.60
C ARG A 73 -1.09 -18.30 -7.78
N LEU A 74 -1.58 -17.10 -8.08
CA LEU A 74 -2.85 -16.61 -7.59
C LEU A 74 -3.93 -17.44 -8.27
N TYR A 75 -4.66 -18.25 -7.50
CA TYR A 75 -5.65 -19.19 -8.02
C TYR A 75 -7.09 -18.79 -7.71
N CYS A 76 -7.30 -17.96 -6.68
CA CYS A 76 -8.63 -17.56 -6.23
C CYS A 76 -8.68 -16.08 -5.82
N THR A 77 -9.73 -15.38 -6.21
CA THR A 77 -9.94 -13.95 -5.96
C THR A 77 -11.39 -13.66 -5.59
N SER A 78 -11.61 -12.73 -4.66
CA SER A 78 -12.96 -12.25 -4.33
C SER A 78 -13.67 -11.59 -5.50
N LEU A 79 -12.94 -11.03 -6.46
CA LEU A 79 -13.50 -10.33 -7.61
C LEU A 79 -14.06 -11.30 -8.66
N TYR A 80 -13.30 -12.34 -9.00
CA TYR A 80 -13.62 -13.21 -10.16
C TYR A 80 -13.82 -14.69 -9.82
N GLY A 81 -13.53 -15.12 -8.59
CA GLY A 81 -13.44 -16.55 -8.27
C GLY A 81 -12.14 -17.12 -8.80
N ASP A 82 -12.21 -18.15 -9.64
CA ASP A 82 -11.04 -18.74 -10.27
C ASP A 82 -10.28 -17.69 -11.10
N PHE A 83 -8.97 -17.66 -10.93
CA PHE A 83 -8.07 -16.76 -11.63
C PHE A 83 -6.69 -17.39 -11.69
N ASP A 84 -5.83 -16.95 -12.60
CA ASP A 84 -4.54 -17.60 -12.77
C ASP A 84 -3.44 -16.62 -13.18
N GLU A 85 -2.74 -16.09 -12.17
CA GLU A 85 -1.64 -15.14 -12.37
C GLU A 85 -0.41 -15.48 -11.54
N PRO A 86 0.80 -15.15 -12.05
CA PRO A 86 2.03 -15.40 -11.30
C PRO A 86 2.11 -14.47 -10.07
N VAL A 87 2.57 -15.02 -8.96
CA VAL A 87 2.89 -14.29 -7.74
C VAL A 87 4.38 -14.46 -7.47
N ASN A 88 5.16 -13.39 -7.61
CA ASN A 88 6.59 -13.42 -7.35
C ASN A 88 6.91 -12.67 -6.06
N ALA A 89 7.39 -13.39 -5.04
CA ALA A 89 7.73 -12.79 -3.75
C ALA A 89 8.81 -11.69 -3.84
N ARG A 90 9.59 -11.62 -4.93
CA ARG A 90 10.62 -10.59 -5.16
C ARG A 90 10.03 -9.23 -5.57
N ASP A 91 8.79 -9.20 -6.02
CA ASP A 91 8.12 -7.93 -6.33
C ASP A 91 7.72 -7.18 -5.05
N TYR A 92 7.72 -7.89 -3.92
CA TYR A 92 7.36 -7.39 -2.61
C TYR A 92 8.62 -7.04 -1.80
N THR A 93 8.63 -5.82 -1.25
CA THR A 93 9.56 -5.42 -0.19
C THR A 93 9.34 -6.32 1.00
N ASN A 94 10.39 -6.96 1.52
CA ASN A 94 10.20 -7.85 2.67
C ASN A 94 9.55 -9.21 2.31
N GLY A 95 9.28 -9.46 1.02
CA GLY A 95 8.31 -10.47 0.63
C GLY A 95 6.84 -10.14 1.02
N GLN A 96 6.55 -8.93 1.51
CA GLN A 96 5.25 -8.57 2.09
C GLN A 96 4.55 -7.40 1.41
N LEU A 97 5.25 -6.31 1.10
CA LEU A 97 4.62 -5.07 0.64
C LEU A 97 5.03 -4.68 -0.78
N TRP A 98 4.05 -4.44 -1.62
CA TRP A 98 4.27 -3.97 -2.98
C TRP A 98 3.38 -2.77 -3.30
N LEU A 99 4.02 -1.62 -3.53
CA LEU A 99 3.38 -0.46 -4.16
C LEU A 99 3.55 -0.60 -5.68
N MET A 100 2.45 -0.80 -6.39
CA MET A 100 2.46 -1.11 -7.83
C MET A 100 1.67 -0.08 -8.65
N ASN A 101 2.11 0.15 -9.88
CA ASN A 101 1.40 0.98 -10.87
C ASN A 101 0.34 0.16 -11.64
N GLY A 102 -0.58 -0.45 -10.89
CA GLY A 102 -1.66 -1.26 -11.42
C GLY A 102 -1.29 -2.70 -11.70
N ASN A 103 -2.28 -3.43 -12.20
CA ASN A 103 -2.23 -4.85 -12.52
C ASN A 103 -3.03 -5.12 -13.80
N SER A 104 -3.19 -6.38 -14.19
CA SER A 104 -3.98 -6.78 -15.37
C SER A 104 -5.45 -6.35 -15.33
N VAL A 105 -6.01 -6.21 -14.13
CA VAL A 105 -7.43 -5.87 -13.90
C VAL A 105 -7.65 -4.37 -13.96
N THR A 106 -6.76 -3.58 -13.34
CA THR A 106 -6.77 -2.11 -13.39
C THR A 106 -5.39 -1.57 -13.72
N PRO A 107 -5.03 -1.56 -15.02
CA PRO A 107 -3.76 -1.01 -15.48
C PRO A 107 -3.64 0.49 -15.15
N GLY A 108 -2.47 0.93 -14.67
CA GLY A 108 -2.20 2.34 -14.39
C GLY A 108 -2.87 2.91 -13.13
N HIS A 109 -3.59 2.09 -12.37
CA HIS A 109 -4.15 2.49 -11.08
C HIS A 109 -3.22 2.07 -9.95
N ALA A 110 -2.77 3.02 -9.12
CA ALA A 110 -1.93 2.73 -7.97
C ALA A 110 -2.61 1.74 -7.02
N LEU A 111 -1.87 0.72 -6.57
CA LEU A 111 -2.32 -0.25 -5.58
C LEU A 111 -1.21 -0.48 -4.55
N LEU A 112 -1.61 -0.67 -3.29
CA LEU A 112 -0.72 -1.18 -2.26
C LEU A 112 -1.19 -2.58 -1.87
N VAL A 113 -0.28 -3.54 -2.03
CA VAL A 113 -0.55 -4.97 -1.91
C VAL A 113 0.20 -5.51 -0.71
N TYR A 114 -0.52 -6.17 0.19
CA TYR A 114 0.04 -6.91 1.31
C TYR A 114 -0.03 -8.41 1.02
N ARG A 115 1.10 -9.10 1.19
CA ARG A 115 1.25 -10.54 1.00
C ARG A 115 1.59 -11.19 2.34
N ALA A 116 0.75 -12.13 2.75
CA ALA A 116 0.97 -12.96 3.93
C ALA A 116 1.28 -14.39 3.51
N SER A 117 2.31 -15.00 4.10
CA SER A 117 2.67 -16.41 3.93
C SER A 117 3.23 -16.96 5.25
N GLN A 118 3.18 -18.29 5.44
CA GLN A 118 3.67 -18.92 6.68
C GLN A 118 5.18 -18.76 6.90
N GLN A 119 5.94 -18.58 5.82
CA GLN A 119 7.36 -18.28 5.84
C GLN A 119 7.60 -17.03 4.99
N GLU A 120 8.64 -16.26 5.30
CA GLU A 120 9.11 -15.20 4.40
C GLU A 120 9.43 -15.84 3.04
N HIS A 121 8.87 -15.30 1.97
CA HIS A 121 8.95 -15.87 0.61
C HIS A 121 8.33 -17.27 0.39
N GLY A 122 7.39 -17.72 1.24
CA GLY A 122 6.65 -18.96 0.98
C GLY A 122 5.90 -18.96 -0.37
N ASP A 123 5.58 -20.12 -0.93
CA ASP A 123 4.87 -20.21 -2.23
C ASP A 123 3.35 -20.26 -2.09
N ARG A 124 2.84 -20.27 -0.86
CA ARG A 124 1.42 -20.30 -0.50
C ARG A 124 1.05 -19.20 0.50
N GLY A 125 -0.14 -18.62 0.32
CA GLY A 125 -0.68 -17.66 1.27
C GLY A 125 -1.86 -16.84 0.78
N ALA A 126 -2.01 -15.65 1.37
CA ALA A 126 -3.09 -14.72 1.08
C ALA A 126 -2.52 -13.35 0.67
N ILE A 127 -3.26 -12.66 -0.20
CA ILE A 127 -2.93 -11.32 -0.67
C ILE A 127 -4.14 -10.41 -0.43
N THR A 128 -3.91 -9.24 0.13
CA THR A 128 -4.92 -8.19 0.27
C THR A 128 -4.43 -6.93 -0.42
N THR A 129 -5.36 -6.17 -0.98
CA THR A 129 -5.04 -5.00 -1.79
C THR A 129 -5.90 -3.82 -1.38
N VAL A 130 -5.28 -2.66 -1.23
CA VAL A 130 -5.95 -1.37 -1.09
C VAL A 130 -5.75 -0.55 -2.36
N ASP A 131 -6.78 0.24 -2.69
CA ASP A 131 -6.71 1.23 -3.77
C ASP A 131 -5.83 2.41 -3.38
N GLY A 132 -4.95 2.86 -4.30
CA GLY A 132 -4.04 3.98 -4.06
C GLY A 132 -4.73 5.29 -3.68
N ARG A 133 -6.02 5.46 -3.99
CA ARG A 133 -6.81 6.62 -3.53
C ARG A 133 -6.89 6.71 -2.01
N HIS A 134 -6.82 5.61 -1.26
CA HIS A 134 -6.76 5.69 0.20
C HIS A 134 -5.45 6.29 0.69
N LEU A 135 -4.33 5.97 0.02
CA LEU A 135 -3.04 6.60 0.30
C LEU A 135 -3.07 8.08 -0.06
N LEU A 136 -3.68 8.41 -1.21
CA LEU A 136 -3.83 9.79 -1.67
C LEU A 136 -4.70 10.62 -0.72
N THR A 137 -5.78 10.04 -0.20
CA THR A 137 -6.60 10.69 0.83
C THR A 137 -5.74 10.99 2.06
N ALA A 138 -4.98 10.01 2.56
CA ALA A 138 -4.08 10.23 3.69
C ALA A 138 -3.05 11.35 3.42
N LEU A 139 -2.50 11.42 2.21
CA LEU A 139 -1.58 12.47 1.79
C LEU A 139 -2.24 13.87 1.72
N HIS A 140 -3.54 13.94 1.42
CA HIS A 140 -4.27 15.21 1.30
C HIS A 140 -4.92 15.70 2.60
N LEU A 141 -4.97 14.89 3.66
CA LEU A 141 -5.61 15.27 4.93
C LEU A 141 -4.99 16.51 5.59
N ILE A 142 -3.78 16.91 5.18
CA ILE A 142 -2.99 17.95 5.87
C ILE A 142 -2.48 19.03 4.87
N GLY A 143 -3.28 19.33 3.85
CA GLY A 143 -3.11 20.50 2.97
C GLY A 143 -2.52 20.20 1.58
N ALA A 144 -2.94 20.99 0.59
CA ALA A 144 -2.64 20.78 -0.84
C ALA A 144 -1.16 20.98 -1.24
N ASP A 145 -0.37 21.67 -0.41
CA ASP A 145 1.05 21.98 -0.68
C ASP A 145 2.04 21.01 -0.03
N ASN A 146 1.55 19.95 0.63
CA ASN A 146 2.43 19.08 1.40
C ASN A 146 3.22 18.12 0.51
N GLN A 147 4.55 18.13 0.64
CA GLN A 147 5.48 17.31 -0.14
C GLN A 147 5.66 15.90 0.42
N VAL A 148 4.72 15.43 1.25
CA VAL A 148 4.77 14.10 1.85
C VAL A 148 4.65 13.06 0.76
N LYS A 149 5.49 12.02 0.85
CA LYS A 149 5.52 10.90 -0.08
C LYS A 149 5.55 9.62 0.73
N VAL A 150 4.78 8.63 0.31
CA VAL A 150 4.85 7.27 0.87
C VAL A 150 5.84 6.49 0.03
N HIS A 151 6.87 5.93 0.67
CA HIS A 151 7.92 5.15 0.01
C HIS A 151 7.89 3.71 0.49
N VAL A 152 7.77 2.77 -0.44
CA VAL A 152 7.70 1.32 -0.21
C VAL A 152 8.71 0.64 -1.14
N GLY A 153 9.78 0.10 -0.56
CA GLY A 153 10.84 -0.57 -1.32
C GLY A 153 11.56 0.38 -2.28
N ASN A 154 11.36 0.17 -3.58
CA ASN A 154 11.90 1.00 -4.66
C ASN A 154 10.82 1.83 -5.39
N HIS A 155 9.66 2.00 -4.76
CA HIS A 155 8.56 2.76 -5.31
C HIS A 155 8.09 3.83 -4.32
N TRP A 156 7.55 4.92 -4.84
CA TRP A 156 6.90 5.92 -4.02
C TRP A 156 5.66 6.50 -4.70
N ILE A 157 4.76 7.05 -3.90
CA ILE A 157 3.57 7.78 -4.33
C ILE A 157 3.51 9.12 -3.62
N GLY A 158 3.19 10.17 -4.37
CA GLY A 158 2.99 11.53 -3.85
C GLY A 158 1.56 12.01 -4.09
N SER A 159 1.36 13.33 -3.97
CA SER A 159 0.06 13.99 -4.19
C SER A 159 -0.45 13.92 -5.64
N ASP A 160 0.39 13.54 -6.60
CA ASP A 160 -0.04 13.27 -7.98
C ASP A 160 -0.78 11.93 -8.14
N GLY A 161 -0.79 11.09 -7.10
CA GLY A 161 -1.44 9.79 -7.09
C GLY A 161 -0.76 8.74 -7.98
N GLN A 162 0.41 9.04 -8.54
CA GLN A 162 1.14 8.14 -9.43
C GLN A 162 2.23 7.38 -8.67
N VAL A 163 2.47 6.14 -9.07
CA VAL A 163 3.58 5.34 -8.54
C VAL A 163 4.82 5.61 -9.38
N HIS A 164 5.88 6.04 -8.70
CA HIS A 164 7.17 6.36 -9.28
C HIS A 164 8.22 5.34 -8.85
N ASN A 165 9.24 5.15 -9.68
CA ASN A 165 10.37 4.27 -9.38
C ASN A 165 11.50 5.03 -8.68
N GLY A 166 12.28 4.31 -7.88
CA GLY A 166 13.47 4.83 -7.21
C GLY A 166 13.17 5.53 -5.89
N LYS A 167 14.10 6.39 -5.47
CA LYS A 167 13.94 7.17 -4.24
C LYS A 167 13.11 8.42 -4.50
N PRO A 168 12.24 8.82 -3.56
CA PRO A 168 11.54 10.10 -3.65
C PRO A 168 12.54 11.26 -3.71
N PRO A 169 12.28 12.31 -4.51
CA PRO A 169 13.12 13.49 -4.52
C PRO A 169 13.07 14.18 -3.15
N VAL A 170 14.23 14.60 -2.67
CA VAL A 170 14.38 15.36 -1.41
C VAL A 170 13.62 16.68 -1.57
N ALA A 171 12.84 17.04 -0.55
CA ALA A 171 12.13 18.31 -0.52
C ALA A 171 13.12 19.46 -0.75
N ALA A 172 12.79 20.40 -1.63
CA ALA A 172 13.61 21.59 -1.83
C ALA A 172 13.60 22.40 -0.53
N ILE A 173 14.75 22.48 0.14
CA ILE A 173 14.94 23.39 1.27
C ILE A 173 14.92 24.79 0.66
N ALA A 174 14.01 25.66 1.09
CA ALA A 174 13.91 27.02 0.55
C ALA A 174 15.29 27.69 0.58
N ALA A 175 15.78 28.10 -0.59
CA ALA A 175 17.07 28.73 -0.72
C ALA A 175 17.10 29.99 0.16
N THR A 176 18.11 30.09 1.02
CA THR A 176 18.44 31.34 1.72
C THR A 176 18.75 32.40 0.66
N HIS A 177 17.80 33.29 0.40
CA HIS A 177 18.08 34.53 -0.32
C HIS A 177 19.09 35.33 0.51
N GLU A 178 20.35 35.38 0.06
CA GLU A 178 21.37 36.30 0.58
C GLU A 178 20.99 37.72 0.15
N PRO A 179 20.92 38.69 1.08
CA PRO A 179 20.70 40.07 0.71
C PRO A 179 22.01 40.66 0.16
N HIS A 180 21.90 41.32 -1.00
CA HIS A 180 22.91 42.25 -1.52
C HIS A 180 23.03 43.50 -0.64
#